data_AF-A0A160VDP5-F1
#
_entry.id   AF-A0A160VDP5-F1
#
_cell.length_a   1.000
_cell.length_b   1.000
_cell.length_c   1.000
_cell.angle_alpha   90.00
_cell.angle_beta   90.00
_cell.angle_gamma   90.00
#
_symmetry.space_group_name_H-M   'P 1'
#
loop_
_entity.id
_entity.type
_entity.pdbx_description
1 polymer ?
#
loop_
_entity_poly.entity_id
_entity_poly.type
_entity_poly.pdbx_seq_one_letter_code
_entity_poly.pdbx_strand_id
1 'polypeptide(L)'
;MCPQAVRTAMTAQGAGVAGIDGMIEPEVVADDVLEAVEKEQFLVTPHKEVLEYIKYKASDYDGWIDGMQNLQEKFIDEINDVIK
;
A
#
# COMPACT_ATOMS: atom_id res chain seq x y z
N MET A 1 -12.56 4.17 0.00
CA MET A 1 -11.69 3.18 -0.67
C MET A 1 -10.24 3.64 -0.56
N CYS A 2 -9.35 2.76 -0.08
CA CYS A 2 -7.97 3.06 0.29
C CYS A 2 -7.04 1.87 -0.05
N PRO A 3 -6.58 1.73 -1.32
CA PRO A 3 -5.67 0.67 -1.73
C PRO A 3 -4.21 1.04 -1.44
N GLN A 4 -3.34 0.03 -1.44
CA GLN A 4 -1.89 0.18 -1.49
C GLN A 4 -1.41 0.18 -2.96
N ALA A 5 -0.53 -0.73 -3.38
CA ALA A 5 -0.05 -0.79 -4.75
C ALA A 5 -1.00 -1.57 -5.67
N VAL A 6 -1.41 -0.91 -6.76
CA VAL A 6 -2.31 -1.46 -7.79
C VAL A 6 -1.63 -1.33 -9.15
N ARG A 7 -1.72 -2.34 -10.01
CA ARG A 7 -1.13 -2.35 -11.36
C ARG A 7 -1.88 -1.44 -12.33
N THR A 8 -1.62 -0.14 -12.22
CA THR A 8 -2.19 0.88 -13.10
C THR A 8 -1.07 1.68 -13.76
N ALA A 9 -1.42 2.58 -14.68
CA ALA A 9 -0.45 3.51 -15.25
C ALA A 9 0.29 4.35 -14.18
N MET A 10 -0.30 4.58 -13.00
CA MET A 10 0.32 5.33 -11.90
C MET A 10 1.54 4.62 -11.30
N THR A 11 1.59 3.29 -11.35
CA THR A 11 2.67 2.47 -10.77
C THR A 11 3.57 1.83 -11.84
N ALA A 12 3.35 2.16 -13.12
CA ALA A 12 4.09 1.58 -14.25
C ALA A 12 5.60 1.86 -14.21
N GLN A 13 6.02 2.93 -13.53
CA GLN A 13 7.43 3.31 -13.35
C GLN A 13 8.02 2.77 -12.03
N GLY A 14 7.28 1.91 -11.33
CA GLY A 14 7.64 1.36 -10.04
C GLY A 14 6.61 1.72 -8.98
N ALA A 15 6.25 0.75 -8.13
CA ALA A 15 5.33 0.95 -7.02
C ALA A 15 6.00 1.61 -5.79
N GLY A 16 7.32 1.76 -5.80
CA GLY A 16 8.09 2.22 -4.64
C GLY A 16 7.86 1.34 -3.41
N VAL A 17 7.97 1.94 -2.23
CA VAL A 17 7.68 1.31 -0.93
C VAL A 17 6.25 0.78 -0.83
N ALA A 18 5.29 1.34 -1.58
CA ALA A 18 3.93 0.82 -1.60
C ALA A 18 3.84 -0.59 -2.21
N GLY A 19 4.83 -1.04 -2.99
CA GLY A 19 4.82 -2.38 -3.60
C GLY A 19 5.30 -3.52 -2.69
N ILE A 20 5.73 -3.23 -1.45
CA ILE A 20 6.42 -4.20 -0.59
C ILE A 20 5.53 -5.40 -0.23
N ASP A 21 4.23 -5.16 0.01
CA ASP A 21 3.26 -6.22 0.30
C ASP A 21 2.61 -6.79 -0.98
N GLY A 22 3.23 -6.50 -2.13
CA GLY A 22 2.76 -6.93 -3.44
C GLY A 22 1.84 -5.92 -4.12
N MET A 23 1.54 -6.24 -5.38
CA MET A 23 0.62 -5.45 -6.20
C MET A 23 -0.62 -6.29 -6.53
N ILE A 24 -1.78 -5.66 -6.48
CA ILE A 24 -3.04 -6.25 -6.97
C ILE A 24 -3.41 -5.67 -8.33
N GLU A 25 -4.21 -6.40 -9.08
CA GLU A 25 -4.77 -5.93 -10.34
C GLU A 25 -5.91 -4.92 -10.08
N PRO A 26 -6.13 -3.94 -10.98
CA PRO A 26 -7.18 -2.95 -10.82
C PRO A 26 -8.59 -3.55 -10.79
N GLU A 27 -8.80 -4.71 -11.42
CA GLU A 27 -10.08 -5.43 -11.40
C GLU A 27 -10.48 -5.83 -9.98
N VAL A 28 -9.53 -6.29 -9.16
CA VAL A 28 -9.77 -6.64 -7.75
C VAL A 28 -10.29 -5.43 -6.97
N VAL A 29 -9.66 -4.27 -7.20
CA VAL A 29 -10.04 -3.02 -6.55
C VAL A 29 -11.42 -2.54 -7.00
N ALA A 30 -11.74 -2.72 -8.29
CA ALA A 30 -13.04 -2.35 -8.84
C ALA A 30 -14.16 -3.20 -8.23
N ASP A 31 -13.94 -4.52 -8.11
CA ASP A 31 -14.89 -5.44 -7.49
C ASP A 31 -15.16 -5.08 -6.01
N ASP A 32 -14.11 -4.80 -5.23
CA ASP A 32 -14.25 -4.38 -3.83
C ASP A 32 -15.03 -3.06 -3.68
N VAL A 33 -14.88 -2.13 -4.62
CA VAL A 33 -15.63 -0.86 -4.62
C VAL A 33 -17.11 -1.11 -4.90
N LEU A 34 -17.43 -1.96 -5.87
CA LEU A 34 -18.82 -2.30 -6.19
C LEU A 34 -19.50 -2.98 -5.00
N GLU A 35 -18.82 -3.96 -4.39
CA GLU A 35 -19.31 -4.65 -3.20
C GLU A 35 -19.55 -3.69 -2.02
N ALA A 36 -18.63 -2.74 -1.81
CA ALA A 36 -18.76 -1.76 -0.74
C ALA A 36 -19.93 -0.79 -0.96
N VAL A 37 -20.20 -0.40 -2.21
CA VAL A 37 -21.36 0.45 -2.55
C VAL A 37 -22.66 -0.28 -2.24
N GLU A 38 -22.77 -1.55 -2.62
CA GLU A 38 -23.95 -2.38 -2.31
C GLU A 38 -24.17 -2.55 -0.80
N LYS A 39 -23.08 -2.62 -0.03
CA LYS A 39 -23.10 -2.78 1.43
C LYS A 39 -23.15 -1.48 2.22
N GLU A 40 -23.21 -0.33 1.54
CA GLU A 40 -23.12 1.01 2.15
C GLU A 40 -21.88 1.16 3.07
N GLN A 41 -20.77 0.52 2.70
CA GLN A 41 -19.53 0.51 3.46
C GLN A 41 -18.65 1.72 3.11
N PHE A 42 -18.30 2.51 4.13
CA PHE A 42 -17.50 3.72 3.94
C PHE A 42 -16.00 3.45 3.71
N LEU A 43 -15.36 2.73 4.64
CA LEU A 43 -13.93 2.42 4.58
C LEU A 43 -13.72 1.05 3.93
N VAL A 44 -12.96 1.03 2.84
CA VAL A 44 -12.68 -0.17 2.04
C VAL A 44 -11.17 -0.26 1.86
N THR A 45 -10.56 -1.37 2.27
CA THR A 45 -9.12 -1.63 2.20
C THR A 45 -8.89 -2.93 1.40
N PRO A 46 -8.72 -2.84 0.07
CA PRO A 46 -8.51 -4.02 -0.78
C PRO A 46 -7.30 -4.87 -0.34
N HIS A 47 -6.24 -4.19 0.09
CA HIS A 47 -5.10 -4.80 0.78
C HIS A 47 -5.44 -4.94 2.26
N LYS A 48 -5.44 -6.17 2.79
CA LYS A 48 -5.86 -6.47 4.17
C LYS A 48 -4.95 -5.80 5.19
N GLU A 49 -3.69 -5.63 4.83
CA GLU A 49 -2.61 -5.07 5.62
C GLU A 49 -2.82 -3.56 5.87
N VAL A 50 -3.44 -2.84 4.92
CA VAL A 50 -3.66 -1.39 5.01
C VAL A 50 -4.49 -1.01 6.23
N LEU A 51 -5.45 -1.84 6.63
CA LEU A 51 -6.23 -1.57 7.84
C LEU A 51 -5.36 -1.62 9.10
N GLU A 52 -4.42 -2.56 9.17
CA GLU A 52 -3.48 -2.65 10.28
C GLU A 52 -2.48 -1.49 10.26
N TYR A 53 -2.04 -1.03 9.09
CA TYR A 53 -1.21 0.16 8.96
C TYR A 53 -1.92 1.43 9.44
N ILE A 54 -3.20 1.60 9.09
CA ILE A 54 -4.01 2.73 9.57
C ILE A 54 -4.11 2.69 11.10
N LYS A 55 -4.38 1.51 11.69
CA LYS A 55 -4.45 1.35 13.14
C LYS A 55 -3.11 1.65 13.82
N TYR A 56 -2.02 1.10 13.30
CA TYR A 56 -0.69 1.30 13.87
C TYR A 56 -0.29 2.77 13.82
N LYS A 57 -0.43 3.41 12.65
CA LYS A 57 -0.18 4.85 12.48
C LYS A 57 -1.00 5.72 13.43
N ALA A 58 -2.26 5.36 13.66
CA ALA A 58 -3.13 6.09 14.59
C ALA A 58 -2.73 5.88 16.06
N SER A 59 -2.15 4.72 16.40
CA SER A 59 -1.73 4.40 17.77
C SER A 59 -0.35 4.94 18.14
N ASP A 60 0.58 5.04 17.18
CA ASP A 60 1.96 5.46 17.38
C ASP A 60 2.48 6.13 16.11
N TYR A 61 2.43 7.46 16.09
CA TYR A 61 2.76 8.24 14.90
C TYR A 61 4.27 8.42 14.71
N ASP A 62 5.02 8.55 15.81
CA ASP A 62 6.48 8.69 15.77
C ASP A 62 7.11 7.37 15.34
N GLY A 63 6.69 6.24 15.92
CA GLY A 63 7.13 4.91 15.50
C GLY A 63 6.75 4.59 14.05
N TRP A 64 5.59 5.07 13.57
CA TRP A 64 5.24 4.99 12.15
C TRP A 64 6.23 5.74 11.26
N ILE A 65 6.58 6.98 11.61
CA ILE A 65 7.52 7.80 10.82
C ILE A 65 8.89 7.11 10.76
N ASP A 66 9.42 6.69 11.91
CA ASP A 66 10.70 5.99 12.00
C ASP A 66 10.68 4.70 11.18
N GLY A 67 9.59 3.92 11.27
CA GLY A 67 9.39 2.70 10.48
C GLY A 67 9.42 2.97 8.97
N MET A 68 8.72 4.00 8.51
CA MET A 68 8.67 4.36 7.09
C MET A 68 10.02 4.86 6.56
N GLN A 69 10.78 5.62 7.35
CA GLN A 69 12.12 6.06 6.98
C GLN A 69 13.07 4.86 6.79
N ASN A 70 13.10 3.95 7.76
CA ASN A 70 13.90 2.73 7.69
C ASN A 70 13.51 1.86 6.49
N LEU A 71 12.21 1.77 6.16
CA LEU A 71 11.70 1.00 5.03
C LEU A 71 12.15 1.60 3.69
N GLN A 72 12.13 2.93 3.58
CA GLN A 72 12.59 3.66 2.40
C GLN A 72 14.10 3.47 2.18
N GLU A 73 14.91 3.52 3.24
CA GLU A 73 16.36 3.29 3.16
C GLU A 73 16.67 1.90 2.62
N LYS A 74 16.04 0.86 3.19
CA LYS A 74 16.19 -0.52 2.71
C LYS A 74 15.81 -0.69 1.25
N PHE A 75 14.70 -0.08 0.83
CA PHE A 75 14.26 -0.14 -0.56
C PHE A 75 15.28 0.51 -1.52
N ILE A 76 15.90 1.63 -1.11
CA ILE A 76 16.96 2.28 -1.88
C ILE A 76 18.21 1.38 -1.94
N ASP A 77 18.60 0.77 -0.81
CA ASP A 77 19.76 -0.12 -0.74
C ASP A 77 19.59 -1.34 -1.66
N GLU A 78 18.41 -1.98 -1.64
CA GLU A 78 18.08 -3.08 -2.54
C GLU A 78 18.20 -2.68 -4.01
N ILE A 79 17.70 -1.50 -4.39
CA ILE A 79 17.86 -0.97 -5.75
C ILE A 79 19.34 -0.77 -6.10
N ASN A 80 20.12 -0.19 -5.19
CA ASN A 80 21.53 0.07 -5.41
C ASN A 80 22.35 -1.22 -5.60
N ASP A 81 21.98 -2.29 -4.90
CA ASP A 81 22.63 -3.60 -5.03
C ASP A 81 22.30 -4.30 -6.37
N VAL A 82 21.12 -4.04 -6.95
CA VAL A 82 20.74 -4.57 -8.28
C VAL A 82 21.44 -3.82 -9.43
N ILE A 83 21.79 -2.54 -9.23
CA ILE A 83 22.40 -1.70 -10.27
C ILE A 83 23.94 -1.83 -10.32
N LYS A 84 24.57 -2.35 -9.27
CA LYS A 84 26.02 -2.68 -9.23
C LYS A 84 26.36 -3.93 -10.03
#